data_AF-A0A972IGS4-F1
#
_entry.id   AF-A0A972IGS4-F1
#
_cell.length_a   1.000
_cell.length_b   1.000
_cell.length_c   1.000
_cell.angle_alpha   90.00
_cell.angle_beta   90.00
_cell.angle_gamma   90.00
#
_symmetry.space_group_name_H-M   'P 1'
#
loop_
_entity.id
_entity.type
_entity.pdbx_description
1 polymer ?
#
loop_
_entity_poly.entity_id
_entity_poly.type
_entity_poly.pdbx_seq_one_letter_code
_entity_poly.pdbx_strand_id
1 'polypeptide(L)'
;MKTATIHAQQKWEYQCLTRKSETYLNKELNELGQQGWELASVIFGKDTKGSEAWIAFLKRPFVGHSPGGSGGSGEAAKSEGVRAVPSFDADGEEFEIRSD
;
A
#
# COMPACT_ATOMS: atom_id res chain seq x y z
N MET A 1 -28.70 -6.92 31.09
CA MET A 1 -28.71 -6.46 29.68
C MET A 1 -27.71 -7.33 28.93
N LYS A 2 -28.12 -8.05 27.88
CA LYS A 2 -27.21 -8.90 27.09
C LYS A 2 -26.63 -8.06 25.96
N THR A 3 -25.34 -7.74 26.02
CA THR A 3 -24.63 -7.06 24.94
C THR A 3 -24.34 -8.08 23.84
N ALA A 4 -24.84 -7.85 22.64
CA ALA A 4 -24.44 -8.62 21.48
C ALA A 4 -23.11 -8.05 20.94
N THR A 5 -22.04 -8.83 21.03
CA THR A 5 -20.77 -8.50 20.38
C THR A 5 -20.89 -8.82 18.89
N ILE A 6 -20.83 -7.80 18.04
CA ILE A 6 -20.81 -7.98 16.59
C ILE A 6 -19.36 -8.21 16.16
N HIS A 7 -19.06 -9.42 15.71
CA HIS A 7 -17.77 -9.73 15.09
C HIS A 7 -17.85 -9.36 13.60
N ALA A 8 -17.28 -8.22 13.22
CA ALA A 8 -17.14 -7.86 11.81
C ALA A 8 -16.17 -8.86 11.13
N GLN A 9 -16.69 -9.72 10.26
CA GLN A 9 -15.88 -10.65 9.48
C GLN A 9 -15.28 -9.92 8.27
N GLN A 10 -13.99 -9.60 8.35
CA GLN A 10 -13.25 -9.03 7.22
C GLN A 10 -13.08 -10.10 6.13
N LYS A 11 -13.62 -9.82 4.94
CA LYS A 11 -13.39 -10.63 3.73
C LYS A 11 -12.10 -10.16 3.05
N TRP A 12 -11.39 -11.09 2.42
CA TRP A 12 -10.12 -10.83 1.71
C TRP A 12 -10.23 -11.30 0.26
N GLU A 13 -9.66 -10.51 -0.64
CA GLU A 13 -9.42 -10.85 -2.03
C GLU A 13 -7.96 -11.26 -2.19
N TYR A 14 -7.70 -12.25 -3.05
CA TYR A 14 -6.37 -12.73 -3.35
C TYR A 14 -6.12 -12.69 -4.85
N GLN A 15 -4.91 -12.33 -5.24
CA GLN A 15 -4.47 -12.34 -6.63
C GLN A 15 -3.08 -12.98 -6.72
N CYS A 16 -2.85 -13.68 -7.83
CA CYS A 16 -1.57 -14.32 -8.14
C CYS A 16 -1.01 -13.68 -9.41
N LEU A 17 0.25 -13.26 -9.35
CA LEU A 17 1.00 -12.69 -10.46
C LEU A 17 2.21 -13.58 -10.77
N THR A 18 2.26 -14.13 -11.99
CA THR A 18 3.38 -14.94 -12.44
C THR A 18 4.15 -14.23 -13.55
N ARG A 19 5.45 -13.98 -13.34
CA ARG A 19 6.34 -13.34 -14.32
C ARG A 19 7.67 -14.08 -14.42
N LYS A 20 8.20 -14.19 -15.64
CA LYS A 20 9.52 -14.81 -15.88
C LYS A 20 10.68 -13.91 -15.47
N SER A 21 10.49 -12.60 -15.56
CA SER A 21 11.52 -11.60 -15.35
C SER A 21 11.22 -10.79 -14.08
N GLU A 22 12.21 -10.69 -13.19
CA GLU A 22 12.11 -9.95 -11.94
C GLU A 22 11.82 -8.45 -12.15
N THR A 23 12.40 -7.83 -13.18
CA THR A 23 12.16 -6.42 -13.50
C THR A 23 10.68 -6.15 -13.83
N TYR A 24 10.04 -7.05 -14.57
CA TYR A 24 8.62 -6.95 -14.91
C TYR A 24 7.75 -7.25 -13.69
N LEU A 25 8.15 -8.19 -12.83
CA LEU A 25 7.48 -8.46 -11.56
C LEU A 25 7.45 -7.19 -10.69
N ASN A 26 8.60 -6.54 -10.49
CA ASN A 26 8.69 -5.33 -9.67
C ASN A 26 7.83 -4.19 -10.22
N LYS A 27 7.80 -4.02 -11.55
CA LYS A 27 6.97 -2.99 -12.18
C LYS A 27 5.47 -3.25 -11.90
N GLU A 28 5.00 -4.47 -12.16
CA GLU A 28 3.61 -4.85 -11.94
C GLU A 28 3.23 -4.82 -10.46
N LEU A 29 4.14 -5.22 -9.56
CA LEU A 29 3.92 -5.12 -8.11
C LEU A 29 3.73 -3.68 -7.66
N ASN A 30 4.50 -2.73 -8.21
CA ASN A 30 4.29 -1.30 -7.93
C ASN A 30 2.94 -0.82 -8.47
N GLU A 31 2.55 -1.23 -9.68
CA GLU A 31 1.25 -0.89 -10.27
C GLU A 31 0.08 -1.48 -9.47
N LEU A 32 0.23 -2.70 -8.93
CA LEU A 32 -0.76 -3.34 -8.07
C LEU A 32 -0.78 -2.71 -6.67
N GLY A 33 0.37 -2.32 -6.14
CA GLY A 33 0.48 -1.57 -4.88
C GLY A 33 -0.29 -0.25 -4.92
N GLN A 34 -0.20 0.48 -6.05
CA GLN A 34 -1.00 1.69 -6.28
C GLN A 34 -2.51 1.42 -6.34
N GLN A 35 -2.92 0.20 -6.68
CA GLN A 35 -4.32 -0.25 -6.67
C GLN A 35 -4.78 -0.79 -5.30
N GLY A 36 -3.93 -0.68 -4.27
CA GLY A 36 -4.22 -1.13 -2.91
C GLY A 36 -4.03 -2.63 -2.68
N TRP A 37 -3.28 -3.32 -3.55
CA TRP A 37 -2.86 -4.69 -3.28
C TRP A 37 -1.63 -4.73 -2.39
N GLU A 38 -1.67 -5.57 -1.36
CA GLU A 38 -0.54 -5.82 -0.48
C GLU A 38 0.15 -7.13 -0.89
N LEU A 39 1.47 -7.07 -1.06
CA LEU A 39 2.28 -8.26 -1.33
C LEU A 39 2.30 -9.17 -0.09
N ALA A 40 1.76 -10.37 -0.22
CA ALA A 40 1.74 -11.36 0.86
C ALA A 40 2.99 -12.26 0.84
N SER A 41 3.39 -12.74 -0.34
CA SER A 41 4.54 -13.65 -0.49
C SER A 41 5.05 -13.70 -1.94
N VAL A 42 6.32 -14.02 -2.12
CA VAL A 42 6.95 -14.26 -3.42
C VAL A 42 7.67 -15.61 -3.40
N ILE A 43 7.51 -16.39 -4.46
CA ILE A 43 8.15 -17.68 -4.65
C ILE A 43 8.83 -17.68 -6.02
N PHE A 44 10.06 -18.18 -6.10
CA PHE A 44 10.71 -18.49 -7.37
C PHE A 44 10.71 -20.02 -7.55
N GLY A 45 10.12 -20.48 -8.64
CA GLY A 45 10.00 -21.92 -8.87
C GLY A 45 9.41 -22.27 -10.21
N LYS A 46 9.02 -23.53 -10.37
CA LYS A 46 8.37 -23.99 -11.60
C LYS A 46 6.92 -23.54 -11.63
N ASP A 47 6.57 -22.75 -12.62
CA ASP A 47 5.19 -22.45 -12.96
C ASP A 47 4.44 -23.72 -13.37
N THR A 48 3.11 -23.66 -13.43
CA THR A 48 2.24 -24.75 -13.95
C THR A 48 2.66 -25.29 -15.32
N LYS A 49 3.36 -24.49 -16.14
CA LYS A 49 3.94 -24.90 -17.43
C LYS A 49 5.36 -25.48 -17.36
N GLY A 50 5.91 -25.67 -16.15
CA GLY A 50 7.24 -26.25 -15.93
C GLY A 50 8.43 -25.32 -16.19
N SER A 51 8.17 -24.05 -16.53
CA SER A 51 9.22 -23.02 -16.67
C SER A 51 9.48 -22.34 -15.33
N GLU A 52 10.74 -21.97 -15.07
CA GLU A 52 11.10 -21.16 -13.91
C GLU A 52 10.48 -19.76 -14.02
N ALA A 53 9.75 -19.35 -12.99
CA ALA A 53 9.08 -18.07 -12.91
C ALA A 53 8.98 -17.58 -11.47
N TRP A 54 8.87 -16.27 -11.34
CA TRP A 54 8.50 -15.60 -10.11
C TRP A 54 6.98 -15.62 -9.98
N ILE A 55 6.50 -16.05 -8.83
CA ILE A 55 5.08 -16.14 -8.47
C ILE A 55 4.88 -15.27 -7.22
N ALA A 56 4.13 -14.19 -7.36
CA ALA A 56 3.77 -13.30 -6.27
C ALA A 56 2.30 -13.50 -5.89
N PHE A 57 2.04 -13.62 -4.59
CA PHE A 57 0.71 -13.67 -4.02
C PHE A 57 0.41 -12.33 -3.35
N LEU A 58 -0.72 -11.73 -3.73
CA LEU A 58 -1.19 -10.47 -3.20
C LEU A 58 -2.53 -10.66 -2.50
N LYS A 59 -2.79 -9.82 -1.52
CA LYS A 59 -4.06 -9.77 -0.79
C LYS A 59 -4.57 -8.34 -0.69
N ARG A 60 -5.89 -8.20 -0.59
CA ARG A 60 -6.56 -6.92 -0.35
C ARG A 60 -7.81 -7.14 0.49
N PRO A 61 -8.18 -6.24 1.42
CA PRO A 61 -9.50 -6.30 2.05
C PRO A 61 -10.60 -6.16 1.00
N PHE A 62 -11.52 -7.12 0.95
CA PHE A 62 -12.69 -7.05 0.09
C PHE A 62 -13.59 -5.92 0.59
N VAL A 63 -13.55 -4.78 -0.11
CA VAL A 63 -14.57 -3.75 0.04
C VAL A 63 -15.74 -4.19 -0.84
N GLY A 64 -16.84 -4.62 -0.20
CA GLY A 64 -18.01 -5.08 -0.93
C GLY A 64 -18.43 -4.03 -1.95
N HIS A 65 -18.35 -4.37 -3.23
CA HIS A 65 -18.81 -3.52 -4.33
C HIS A 65 -20.34 -3.36 -4.21
N SER A 66 -20.78 -2.36 -3.46
CA SER A 66 -22.15 -1.87 -3.58
C SER A 66 -22.22 -1.14 -4.93
N PRO A 67 -23.14 -1.49 -5.85
CA PRO A 67 -23.20 -0.94 -7.20
C PRO A 67 -23.63 0.55 -7.27
N GLY A 68 -23.30 1.36 -6.26
CA GLY A 68 -23.62 2.78 -6.17
C GLY A 68 -22.62 3.63 -5.36
N GLY A 69 -21.43 3.11 -5.06
CA GLY A 69 -20.41 3.85 -4.32
C GLY A 69 -19.13 3.96 -5.13
N SER A 70 -18.94 5.12 -5.77
CA SER A 70 -17.63 5.56 -6.27
C SER A 70 -16.70 5.75 -5.05
N GLY A 71 -16.08 4.66 -4.61
CA GLY A 71 -15.08 4.65 -3.54
C GLY A 71 -13.69 4.75 -4.13
N GLY A 72 -13.37 5.93 -4.68
CA GLY A 72 -11.99 6.29 -4.94
C GLY A 72 -11.25 6.48 -3.62
N SER A 73 -10.35 5.56 -3.30
CA SER A 73 -9.18 5.86 -2.46
C SER A 73 -7.93 5.64 -3.32
N GLY A 74 -7.84 6.42 -4.40
CA GLY A 74 -6.59 7.09 -4.68
C GLY A 74 -6.61 8.34 -3.82
N GLU A 75 -5.72 8.42 -2.84
CA GLU A 75 -5.44 9.63 -2.09
C GLU A 75 -4.75 10.63 -3.03
N ALA A 76 -5.55 11.20 -3.94
CA ALA A 76 -5.18 12.36 -4.72
C ALA A 76 -5.45 13.58 -3.84
N ALA A 77 -4.37 14.08 -3.22
CA ALA A 77 -4.32 15.31 -2.48
C ALA A 77 -5.01 16.45 -3.26
N LYS A 78 -6.20 16.83 -2.83
CA LYS A 78 -6.84 18.07 -3.27
C LYS A 78 -6.19 19.20 -2.49
N SER A 79 -5.40 19.98 -3.21
CA SER A 79 -4.96 21.31 -2.85
C SER A 79 -6.14 22.17 -2.35
N GLU A 80 -6.08 22.63 -1.10
CA GLU A 80 -6.65 23.92 -0.71
C GLU A 80 -6.04 24.37 0.63
N GLY A 81 -5.51 25.59 0.64
CA GLY A 81 -5.10 26.29 1.86
C GLY A 81 -3.59 26.29 2.10
N VAL A 82 -2.93 27.35 1.64
CA VAL A 82 -1.66 27.82 2.21
C VAL A 82 -1.74 27.79 3.74
N ARG A 83 -1.01 26.86 4.36
CA ARG A 83 -0.51 27.06 5.71
C ARG A 83 1.00 27.18 5.56
N ALA A 84 1.46 28.41 5.77
CA ALA A 84 2.87 28.75 5.82
C ALA A 84 3.60 27.74 6.71
N VAL A 85 4.53 27.00 6.11
CA VAL A 85 5.63 26.43 6.88
C VAL A 85 6.43 27.62 7.38
N PRO A 86 6.72 27.78 8.68
CA PRO A 86 7.76 28.70 9.07
C PRO A 86 9.03 28.23 8.37
N SER A 87 9.55 29.11 7.50
CA SER A 87 10.89 29.00 6.94
C SER A 87 11.83 28.74 8.12
N PHE A 88 12.57 27.64 8.05
CA PHE A 88 13.74 27.48 8.89
C PHE A 88 14.78 28.45 8.32
N ASP A 89 14.75 29.69 8.81
CA ASP A 89 15.77 30.68 8.53
C ASP A 89 17.09 30.13 9.08
N ALA A 90 17.89 29.59 8.17
CA ALA A 90 19.27 29.21 8.41
C ALA A 90 20.15 30.48 8.42
N ASP A 91 19.84 31.42 9.31
CA ASP A 91 20.68 32.59 9.59
C ASP A 91 21.05 32.60 11.08
N GLY A 92 22.26 32.13 11.36
CA GLY A 92 23.17 32.90 12.20
C GLY A 92 23.05 32.90 13.73
N GLU A 93 22.20 32.12 14.40
CA GLU A 93 22.21 32.08 15.87
C GLU A 93 23.06 30.92 16.43
N GLU A 94 24.27 31.30 16.86
CA GLU A 94 25.23 30.53 17.66
C GLU A 94 24.57 30.06 18.96
N PHE A 95 24.38 28.74 19.11
CA PHE A 95 23.85 28.15 20.33
C PHE A 95 25.00 27.86 21.31
N GLU A 96 25.15 28.66 22.37
CA GLU A 96 26.05 28.36 23.49
C GLU A 96 25.56 27.10 24.23
N ILE A 97 26.30 26.00 24.07
CA ILE A 97 26.09 24.77 24.84
C ILE A 97 26.73 24.97 26.20
N ARG A 98 25.89 25.21 27.22
CA ARG A 98 26.33 25.19 28.62
C ARG A 98 26.59 23.73 29.03
N SER A 99 27.86 23.37 29.18
CA SER A 99 28.25 22.11 29.83
C SER A 99 28.15 22.28 31.35
N ASP A 100 27.39 21.41 32.00
CA ASP A 100 27.56 21.06 33.42
C ASP A 100 28.66 19.99 33.52
#